data_AF-A0A3N5EW55-F1
#
_entry.id   AF-A0A3N5EW55-F1
#
_cell.length_a   1.000
_cell.length_b   1.000
_cell.length_c   1.000
_cell.angle_alpha   90.00
_cell.angle_beta   90.00
_cell.angle_gamma   90.00
#
_symmetry.space_group_name_H-M   'P 1'
#
loop_
_entity.id
_entity.type
_entity.pdbx_description
1 polymer ?
#
loop_
_entity_poly.entity_id
_entity_poly.type
_entity_poly.pdbx_seq_one_letter_code
_entity_poly.pdbx_strand_id
1 'polypeptide(L)' 'MMTLLLACCLMQSAEPQVIQLWPGQAPGETAPGGEDKMEKGGVVNVTRPTIAVYRPAKEKDTGAAIVVAPG' A
#
# COMPACT_ATOMS: atom_id res chain seq x y z
N MET A 1 -17.95 19.42 -33.33
CA MET A 1 -18.06 19.73 -31.89
C MET A 1 -18.44 18.48 -31.06
N MET A 2 -17.92 17.30 -31.42
CA MET A 2 -18.22 16.02 -30.73
C MET A 2 -16.97 15.15 -30.54
N THR A 3 -15.78 15.73 -30.72
CA THR A 3 -14.50 14.99 -30.65
C THR A 3 -13.74 15.25 -29.35
N LEU A 4 -14.25 16.13 -28.48
CA LEU A 4 -13.57 16.55 -27.25
C LEU A 4 -13.97 15.73 -26.00
N LEU A 5 -14.95 14.83 -26.12
CA LEU A 5 -15.52 14.09 -24.98
C LEU A 5 -14.80 12.77 -24.64
N LEU A 6 -13.85 12.30 -25.46
CA LEU A 6 -13.21 10.98 -25.26
C LEU A 6 -11.82 11.04 -24.59
N ALA A 7 -11.34 12.22 -24.20
CA ALA A 7 -10.00 12.39 -23.59
C ALA A 7 -10.00 12.39 -22.05
N CYS A 8 -11.15 12.37 -21.38
CA CYS A 8 -11.24 12.48 -19.91
C CYS A 8 -11.03 11.17 -19.12
N CYS A 9 -10.96 9.99 -19.76
CA CYS A 9 -11.13 8.72 -19.04
C CYS A 9 -9.87 7.87 -18.81
N LEU A 10 -8.65 8.39 -18.98
CA LEU A 10 -7.42 7.58 -18.81
C LEU A 10 -6.42 8.16 -17.80
N MET A 11 -6.88 8.74 -16.69
CA MET A 11 -6.02 8.89 -15.52
C MET A 11 -6.00 7.57 -14.74
N GLN A 12 -5.32 6.57 -15.28
CA GLN A 12 -5.05 5.33 -14.56
C GLN A 12 -3.92 5.59 -13.57
N SER A 13 -4.22 5.50 -12.27
CA SER A 13 -3.20 5.51 -11.23
C SER A 13 -2.25 4.33 -11.45
N ALA A 14 -0.95 4.55 -11.31
CA ALA A 14 0.00 3.46 -11.24
C ALA A 14 -0.35 2.54 -10.07
N GLU A 15 -0.18 1.23 -10.27
CA GLU A 15 -0.32 0.27 -9.17
C GLU A 15 0.74 0.58 -8.10
N PRO A 16 0.38 0.49 -6.81
CA PRO A 16 1.32 0.77 -5.75
C PRO A 16 2.45 -0.26 -5.75
N GLN A 17 3.67 0.22 -5.53
CA GLN A 17 4.79 -0.69 -5.31
C GLN A 17 4.61 -1.32 -3.92
N VAL A 18 4.47 -2.65 -3.87
CA VAL A 18 4.37 -3.40 -2.62
C VAL A 18 5.76 -3.87 -2.21
N ILE A 19 6.17 -3.52 -1.00
CA ILE A 19 7.49 -3.85 -0.43
C ILE A 19 7.25 -4.70 0.82
N GLN A 20 7.89 -5.87 0.92
CA GLN A 20 7.91 -6.62 2.17
C GLN A 20 8.77 -5.87 3.20
N LEU A 21 8.21 -5.61 4.38
CA LEU A 21 8.85 -4.75 5.37
C LEU A 21 10.17 -5.34 5.89
N TRP A 22 10.22 -6.67 6.04
CA TRP A 22 11.39 -7.40 6.51
C TRP A 22 11.82 -8.45 5.49
N PRO A 23 13.12 -8.61 5.21
CA PRO A 23 13.61 -9.62 4.27
C PRO A 23 13.47 -11.07 4.79
N GLY A 24 13.23 -11.24 6.09
CA GLY A 24 13.03 -12.53 6.74
C GLY A 24 11.93 -12.45 7.80
N GLN A 25 12.14 -13.12 8.94
CA GLN A 25 11.22 -13.09 10.07
C GLN A 25 11.08 -11.66 10.63
N ALA A 26 9.86 -11.28 11.01
CA ALA A 26 9.64 -9.98 11.63
C ALA A 26 10.31 -9.93 13.02
N PRO A 27 10.91 -8.79 13.42
CA PRO A 27 11.51 -8.65 14.75
C PRO A 27 10.47 -8.88 15.86
N GLY A 28 10.82 -9.70 16.84
CA GLY A 28 9.96 -9.99 18.00
C GLY A 28 8.86 -11.02 17.73
N GLU A 29 8.81 -11.64 16.56
CA GLU A 29 7.90 -12.75 16.28
C GLU A 29 8.36 -14.02 17.02
N THR A 30 7.51 -14.53 17.92
CA THR A 30 7.86 -15.63 18.84
C THR A 30 7.13 -16.94 18.57
N ALA A 31 6.13 -16.93 17.70
CA ALA A 31 5.33 -18.09 17.33
C ALA A 31 5.04 -18.07 15.82
N PRO A 32 4.88 -19.24 15.18
CA PRO A 32 4.39 -19.29 13.80
C PRO A 32 3.00 -18.65 13.78
N GLY A 33 2.85 -17.53 13.07
CA GLY A 33 1.57 -16.87 13.01
C GLY A 33 0.54 -17.61 12.16
N GLY A 34 -0.72 -17.24 12.34
CA GLY A 34 -1.85 -17.77 11.58
C GLY A 34 -2.10 -17.01 10.27
N GLU A 35 -3.17 -17.37 9.58
CA GLU A 35 -3.63 -16.59 8.43
C GLU A 35 -4.10 -15.20 8.84
N ASP A 36 -3.78 -14.21 8.01
CA ASP A 36 -4.29 -12.85 8.11
C ASP A 36 -5.82 -12.88 8.12
N LYS A 37 -6.42 -12.27 9.14
CA LYS A 37 -7.88 -12.20 9.27
C LYS A 37 -8.32 -10.82 9.76
N MET A 38 -9.52 -10.43 9.35
CA MET A 38 -10.14 -9.19 9.80
C MET A 38 -10.78 -9.38 11.19
N GLU A 39 -10.41 -8.55 12.16
CA GLU A 39 -10.98 -8.56 13.51
C GLU A 39 -11.09 -7.13 14.07
N LYS A 40 -12.28 -6.73 14.54
CA LYS A 40 -12.55 -5.42 15.17
C LYS A 40 -12.07 -4.18 14.38
N GLY A 41 -12.02 -4.25 13.06
CA GLY A 41 -11.58 -3.13 12.21
C GLY A 41 -10.07 -3.09 11.92
N GLY A 42 -9.30 -4.04 12.47
CA GLY A 42 -7.90 -4.28 12.11
C GLY A 42 -7.66 -5.66 11.47
N VAL A 43 -6.52 -5.83 10.83
CA VAL A 43 -6.03 -7.15 10.39
C VAL A 43 -5.14 -7.71 11.50
N VAL A 44 -5.43 -8.93 11.94
CA VAL A 44 -4.64 -9.62 12.96
C VAL A 44 -3.90 -10.81 12.36
N ASN A 45 -2.91 -11.34 13.10
CA ASN A 45 -2.00 -12.41 12.69
C ASN A 45 -1.06 -12.06 11.52
N VAL A 46 -0.72 -10.78 11.33
CA VAL A 46 0.16 -10.34 10.25
C VAL A 46 1.60 -10.86 10.47
N THR A 47 1.99 -11.89 9.73
CA THR A 47 3.34 -12.50 9.79
C THR A 47 4.30 -11.97 8.74
N ARG A 48 3.76 -11.53 7.60
CA ARG A 48 4.54 -10.98 6.47
C ARG A 48 4.07 -9.56 6.16
N PRO A 49 4.35 -8.58 7.03
CA PRO A 49 3.89 -7.21 6.83
C PRO A 49 4.49 -6.61 5.55
N THR A 50 3.67 -5.89 4.79
CA THR A 50 4.06 -5.18 3.58
C THR A 50 3.71 -3.70 3.67
N ILE A 51 4.50 -2.85 3.04
CA ILE A 51 4.18 -1.44 2.79
C ILE A 51 3.81 -1.27 1.33
N ALA A 52 2.65 -0.69 1.06
CA ALA A 52 2.24 -0.25 -0.27
C ALA A 52 2.64 1.23 -0.46
N VAL A 53 3.51 1.49 -1.43
CA VAL A 53 3.99 2.84 -1.75
C VAL A 53 3.15 3.43 -2.88
N TYR A 54 2.42 4.49 -2.55
CA TYR A 54 1.69 5.31 -3.50
C TYR A 54 2.50 6.57 -3.80
N ARG A 55 3.01 6.69 -5.03
CA ARG A 55 3.75 7.87 -5.46
C ARG A 55 2.77 8.95 -5.94
N PRO A 56 2.99 10.23 -5.58
CA PRO A 56 2.26 11.32 -6.22
C PRO A 56 2.66 11.41 -7.70
N ALA A 57 1.86 12.15 -8.47
CA ALA A 57 2.30 12.56 -9.80
C ALA A 57 3.64 13.31 -9.72
N LYS A 58 4.47 13.18 -10.75
CA LYS A 58 5.87 13.68 -10.74
C LYS A 58 5.93 15.18 -10.46
N GLU A 59 4.96 15.93 -10.95
CA GLU A 59 4.84 17.39 -10.78
C GLU A 59 4.49 17.80 -9.35
N LYS A 60 3.98 16.86 -8.53
CA LYS A 60 3.61 17.07 -7.12
C LYS A 60 4.52 16.31 -6.15
N ASP A 61 5.55 15.63 -6.65
CA ASP A 61 6.52 14.94 -5.81
C ASP A 61 7.44 15.97 -5.14
N THR A 62 7.16 16.27 -3.87
CA THR A 62 7.97 17.17 -3.03
C THR A 62 9.07 16.45 -2.27
N GLY A 63 9.15 15.13 -2.36
CA GLY A 63 10.02 14.29 -1.54
C GLY A 63 9.52 14.04 -0.11
N ALA A 64 8.38 14.62 0.31
CA ALA A 64 7.77 14.31 1.60
C ALA A 64 7.00 12.98 1.55
N ALA A 65 7.04 12.21 2.65
CA ALA A 65 6.34 10.93 2.76
C ALA A 65 5.54 10.83 4.07
N ILE A 66 4.41 10.13 4.03
CA ILE A 66 3.57 9.80 5.19
C ILE A 66 3.48 8.28 5.29
N VAL A 67 3.68 7.74 6.48
CA VAL A 67 3.47 6.31 6.77
C VAL A 67 2.15 6.17 7.52
N VAL A 68 1.26 5.31 7.00
CA VAL A 68 0.00 4.95 7.66
C VAL A 68 0.09 3.49 8.08
N ALA A 69 0.10 3.25 9.38
CA ALA A 69 0.08 1.92 9.99
C ALA A 69 -1.23 1.77 10.78
N PRO A 70 -2.25 1.05 10.25
CA PRO A 70 -3.48 0.81 10.97
C PRO A 70 -3.25 -0.15 12.15
N GLY A 71 -4.14 -0.09 13.14
CA GLY A 71 -4.15 -0.97 14.32
C GLY A 71 -5.42 -1.80 14.41
#